data_AF-A0A059XSI7-F1
#
_entry.id   AF-A0A059XSI7-F1
#
_cell.length_a   1.000
_cell.length_b   1.000
_cell.length_c   1.000
_cell.angle_alpha   90.00
_cell.angle_beta   90.00
_cell.angle_gamma   90.00
#
_symmetry.space_group_name_H-M   'P 1'
#
loop_
_entity.id
_entity.type
_entity.pdbx_description
1 polymer ?
#
loop_
_entity_poly.entity_id
_entity_poly.type
_entity_poly.pdbx_seq_one_letter_code
_entity_poly.pdbx_strand_id
1 'polypeptide(L)'
;MTSSLNPDSLPCLGTGLSTDLYFPPLDDLLNTLAKNALQPDFVEVFRGRTVDLKHAREHIVPPAIPMTYHGDALWYTDPAFEHHPAYRHETCRANRHLDVTGSPWMIHECARKAVSGRTFGYYVPPVLEPSVARIIRQNGLLLSSRLEGRTLLIEIPPFPFFSMGQLPCGEFFRQILEQTPLGMGLDIGHALTAFCLEQPIFSPARFADWIRNTFPLEHIVEIHVGGLLSLQGTSHPALWDDHRAPVPSVLWESFDAVLATCPLPSLKAVALEVDNKEIPSIVSEFRTFREIVRRSWSPHRERRNPLPEDDKTGQVISSRKDLSPERQPADVSAVESLDLLLLETLLDGKSPAPEWTRGDPALYRERIYTDEIWEFGGHLPDLFPRTIHLVSRFITDPRMDFVSFFHRVAWTDRDPYDYLRAKTIATRMWVEHLVQEKFIHGEAAKHVLQTVREEAEQILFDQDTVNGDPCPRADNPGGCSSCDRPFTGTSLSANPSSSLPDGGL
;
A
#
# COMPACT_ATOMS: atom_id res chain seq x y z
N MET A 1 22.20 14.24 -13.17
CA MET A 1 21.52 13.52 -14.27
C MET A 1 21.69 12.03 -14.01
N THR A 2 20.78 11.43 -13.24
CA THR A 2 20.76 9.98 -12.98
C THR A 2 19.96 9.32 -14.09
N SER A 3 20.57 8.42 -14.85
CA SER A 3 19.86 7.54 -15.78
C SER A 3 18.92 6.65 -14.96
N SER A 4 17.62 6.67 -15.25
CA SER A 4 16.72 5.61 -14.78
C SER A 4 17.25 4.27 -15.27
N LEU A 5 17.42 3.31 -14.36
CA LEU A 5 17.92 1.98 -14.67
C LEU A 5 16.92 1.27 -15.60
N ASN A 6 17.40 0.68 -16.69
CA ASN A 6 16.63 -0.28 -17.47
C ASN A 6 16.31 -1.47 -16.53
N PRO A 7 15.05 -1.95 -16.42
CA PRO A 7 14.71 -3.17 -15.66
C PRO A 7 15.65 -4.36 -15.92
N ASP A 8 16.22 -4.47 -17.13
CA ASP A 8 17.21 -5.49 -17.49
C ASP A 8 18.52 -5.42 -16.68
N SER A 9 18.84 -4.26 -16.10
CA SER A 9 20.05 -4.02 -15.31
C SER A 9 19.89 -4.32 -13.82
N LEU A 10 18.67 -4.63 -13.36
CA LEU A 10 18.40 -4.98 -11.97
C LEU A 10 19.01 -6.34 -11.61
N PRO A 11 19.54 -6.51 -10.39
CA PRO A 11 20.06 -7.80 -9.94
C PRO A 11 18.93 -8.81 -9.84
N CYS A 12 19.18 -10.05 -10.25
CA CYS A 12 18.27 -11.15 -9.96
C CYS A 12 18.53 -11.65 -8.53
N LEU A 13 17.51 -11.54 -7.68
CA LEU A 13 17.60 -11.88 -6.26
C LEU A 13 17.12 -13.29 -5.94
N GLY A 14 16.29 -13.91 -6.79
CA GLY A 14 15.84 -15.28 -6.60
C GLY A 14 14.62 -15.39 -5.69
N THR A 15 14.66 -16.31 -4.71
CA THR A 15 13.52 -16.70 -3.87
C THR A 15 13.67 -16.15 -2.45
N GLY A 16 12.79 -15.25 -2.04
CA GLY A 16 12.90 -14.53 -0.77
C GLY A 16 11.65 -14.57 0.09
N LEU A 17 11.70 -13.77 1.16
CA LEU A 17 10.60 -13.51 2.07
C LEU A 17 10.32 -12.02 2.09
N SER A 18 9.06 -11.65 2.23
CA SER A 18 8.65 -10.27 2.53
C SER A 18 7.92 -10.23 3.86
N THR A 19 8.38 -9.37 4.77
CA THR A 19 7.94 -9.34 6.16
C THR A 19 8.27 -8.02 6.85
N ASP A 20 7.61 -7.69 7.94
CA ASP A 20 8.00 -6.55 8.77
C ASP A 20 9.22 -6.89 9.65
N LEU A 21 9.64 -5.97 10.52
CA LEU A 21 10.79 -6.21 11.41
C LEU A 21 10.42 -6.93 12.72
N TYR A 22 9.14 -6.94 13.10
CA TYR A 22 8.69 -7.13 14.49
C TYR A 22 7.74 -8.31 14.66
N PHE A 23 6.91 -8.61 13.66
CA PHE A 23 5.85 -9.58 13.63
C PHE A 23 5.88 -10.37 12.31
N PRO A 24 6.56 -11.52 12.27
CA PRO A 24 7.37 -12.11 13.34
C PRO A 24 8.70 -11.35 13.57
N PRO A 25 9.34 -11.48 14.75
CA PRO A 25 10.67 -10.95 14.96
C PRO A 25 11.67 -11.52 13.94
N LEU A 26 12.28 -10.63 13.16
CA LEU A 26 13.05 -11.02 11.98
C LEU A 26 14.26 -11.92 12.32
N ASP A 27 14.89 -11.70 13.48
CA ASP A 27 16.01 -12.51 13.96
C ASP A 27 15.60 -13.94 14.27
N ASP A 28 14.51 -14.13 15.01
CA ASP A 28 13.95 -15.44 15.32
C ASP A 28 13.50 -16.18 14.05
N LEU A 29 12.88 -15.46 13.11
CA LEU A 29 12.46 -16.01 11.83
C LEU A 29 13.66 -16.53 11.01
N LEU A 30 14.66 -15.69 10.76
CA LEU A 30 15.84 -16.07 9.96
C LEU A 30 16.65 -17.19 10.62
N ASN A 31 16.81 -17.14 11.94
CA ASN A 31 17.47 -18.21 12.70
C ASN A 31 16.72 -19.55 12.56
N THR A 32 15.40 -19.52 12.64
CA THR A 32 14.57 -20.74 12.53
C THR A 32 14.61 -21.32 11.12
N LEU A 33 14.56 -20.47 10.09
CA LEU A 33 14.70 -20.91 8.70
C LEU A 33 16.08 -21.52 8.42
N ALA A 34 17.15 -20.91 8.92
CA ALA A 34 18.51 -21.44 8.78
C ALA A 34 18.64 -22.83 9.43
N LYS A 35 18.10 -23.03 10.64
CA LYS A 35 18.06 -24.34 11.33
C LYS A 35 17.31 -25.41 10.53
N ASN A 36 16.37 -25.01 9.68
CA ASN A 36 15.60 -25.89 8.81
C ASN A 36 16.18 -26.01 7.39
N ALA A 37 17.39 -25.49 7.13
CA ALA A 37 18.02 -25.43 5.81
C ALA A 37 17.17 -24.71 4.74
N LEU A 38 16.43 -23.68 5.16
CA LEU A 38 15.51 -22.89 4.34
C LEU A 38 15.96 -21.42 4.29
N GLN A 39 17.25 -21.15 4.12
CA GLN A 39 17.75 -19.77 4.01
C GLN A 39 17.18 -19.09 2.75
N PRO A 40 16.58 -17.89 2.87
CA PRO A 40 16.09 -17.14 1.71
C PRO A 40 17.26 -16.53 0.92
N ASP A 41 17.05 -16.32 -0.38
CA ASP A 41 18.05 -15.70 -1.26
C ASP A 41 18.10 -14.17 -1.05
N PHE A 42 16.97 -13.56 -0.65
CA PHE A 42 16.86 -12.16 -0.23
C PHE A 42 15.75 -12.00 0.82
N VAL A 43 15.74 -10.86 1.53
CA VAL A 43 14.66 -10.49 2.46
C VAL A 43 14.16 -9.11 2.10
N GLU A 44 12.89 -9.01 1.77
CA GLU A 44 12.19 -7.74 1.70
C GLU A 44 11.67 -7.34 3.08
N VAL A 45 11.84 -6.05 3.42
CA VAL A 45 11.32 -5.50 4.67
C VAL A 45 10.37 -4.34 4.44
N PHE A 46 9.23 -4.37 5.12
CA PHE A 46 8.27 -3.27 5.17
C PHE A 46 8.83 -2.04 5.89
N ARG A 47 8.15 -0.91 5.70
CA ARG A 47 8.43 0.35 6.39
C ARG A 47 8.47 0.15 7.91
N GLY A 48 9.62 0.45 8.51
CA GLY A 48 9.83 0.55 9.96
C GLY A 48 10.55 1.84 10.33
N ARG A 49 11.11 1.92 11.55
CA ARG A 49 12.01 3.03 11.89
C ARG A 49 13.33 2.86 11.16
N THR A 50 13.91 3.96 10.67
CA THR A 50 15.25 3.96 10.04
C THR A 50 16.31 3.30 10.95
N VAL A 51 16.23 3.54 12.28
CA VAL A 51 17.19 2.95 13.24
C VAL A 51 17.08 1.44 13.35
N ASP A 52 15.87 0.88 13.25
CA ASP A 52 15.65 -0.57 13.35
C ASP A 52 15.99 -1.27 12.03
N LEU A 53 15.68 -0.65 10.89
CA LEU A 53 16.13 -1.13 9.59
C LEU A 53 17.67 -1.20 9.54
N LYS A 54 18.34 -0.19 10.10
CA LYS A 54 19.80 -0.16 10.19
C LYS A 54 20.32 -1.26 11.09
N HIS A 55 19.73 -1.42 12.27
CA HIS A 55 20.08 -2.50 13.18
C HIS A 55 19.89 -3.88 12.52
N ALA A 56 18.75 -4.09 11.85
CA ALA A 56 18.45 -5.31 11.13
C ALA A 56 19.51 -5.60 10.06
N ARG A 57 19.88 -4.59 9.26
CA ARG A 57 20.92 -4.75 8.24
C ARG A 57 22.30 -5.07 8.83
N GLU A 58 22.69 -4.39 9.92
CA GLU A 58 24.04 -4.49 10.52
C GLU A 58 24.22 -5.75 11.38
N HIS A 59 23.14 -6.26 11.99
CA HIS A 59 23.24 -7.26 13.06
C HIS A 59 22.32 -8.48 12.90
N ILE A 60 21.22 -8.38 12.16
CA ILE A 60 20.23 -9.47 12.05
C ILE A 60 20.38 -10.21 10.72
N VAL A 61 20.26 -9.50 9.59
CA VAL A 61 20.32 -10.09 8.26
C VAL A 61 21.78 -10.34 7.88
N PRO A 62 22.18 -11.56 7.48
CA PRO A 62 23.55 -11.82 7.04
C PRO A 62 23.96 -10.94 5.86
N PRO A 63 25.19 -10.39 5.82
CA PRO A 63 25.62 -9.46 4.76
C PRO A 63 25.54 -10.01 3.33
N ALA A 64 25.56 -11.33 3.17
CA ALA A 64 25.45 -12.00 1.89
C ALA A 64 24.00 -12.09 1.35
N ILE A 65 23.00 -11.88 2.22
CA ILE A 65 21.58 -11.87 1.83
C ILE A 65 21.19 -10.41 1.52
N PRO A 66 20.85 -10.08 0.26
CA PRO A 66 20.34 -8.77 -0.10
C PRO A 66 19.07 -8.42 0.68
N MET A 67 18.86 -7.13 0.93
CA MET A 67 17.62 -6.61 1.47
C MET A 67 16.93 -5.73 0.45
N THR A 68 15.63 -5.95 0.23
CA THR A 68 14.76 -5.05 -0.55
C THR A 68 13.84 -4.27 0.38
N TYR A 69 13.18 -3.24 -0.16
CA TYR A 69 12.35 -2.33 0.62
C TYR A 69 10.93 -2.28 0.07
N HIS A 70 9.98 -2.67 0.92
CA HIS A 70 8.57 -2.46 0.71
C HIS A 70 8.14 -1.13 1.33
N GLY A 71 7.89 -0.16 0.46
CA GLY A 71 7.46 1.18 0.83
C GLY A 71 6.03 1.20 1.35
N ASP A 72 5.72 2.24 2.14
CA ASP A 72 4.38 2.59 2.61
C ASP A 72 4.34 4.13 2.84
N ALA A 73 3.14 4.69 3.00
CA ALA A 73 2.87 6.11 3.25
C ALA A 73 3.23 7.08 2.11
N LEU A 74 3.54 6.59 0.90
CA LEU A 74 3.75 7.40 -0.29
C LEU A 74 2.57 7.23 -1.25
N TRP A 75 1.47 7.93 -0.96
CA TRP A 75 0.20 7.86 -1.70
C TRP A 75 0.26 8.54 -3.07
N TYR A 76 1.06 8.03 -4.01
CA TYR A 76 1.12 8.54 -5.38
C TYR A 76 -0.19 8.32 -6.17
N THR A 77 -1.17 7.63 -5.57
CA THR A 77 -2.56 7.54 -6.05
C THR A 77 -3.39 8.79 -5.73
N ASP A 78 -2.93 9.66 -4.83
CA ASP A 78 -3.61 10.90 -4.45
C ASP A 78 -3.45 11.99 -5.54
N PRO A 79 -4.54 12.60 -6.05
CA PRO A 79 -4.43 13.74 -6.96
C PRO A 79 -3.67 14.92 -6.35
N ALA A 80 -3.59 15.09 -5.03
CA ALA A 80 -2.82 16.13 -4.37
C ALA A 80 -1.37 15.75 -4.03
N PHE A 81 -0.87 14.57 -4.44
CA PHE A 81 0.40 13.97 -4.00
C PHE A 81 1.59 14.95 -3.87
N GLU A 82 1.96 15.69 -4.92
CA GLU A 82 3.12 16.62 -4.88
C GLU A 82 2.95 17.75 -3.85
N HIS A 83 1.71 18.16 -3.60
CA HIS A 83 1.36 19.24 -2.68
C HIS A 83 1.01 18.72 -1.28
N HIS A 84 0.96 17.40 -1.10
CA HIS A 84 0.71 16.80 0.20
C HIS A 84 1.85 17.13 1.16
N PRO A 85 1.60 17.68 2.36
CA PRO A 85 2.68 18.12 3.25
C PRO A 85 3.64 17.01 3.68
N ALA A 86 3.13 15.78 3.83
CA ALA A 86 3.95 14.60 4.11
C ALA A 86 4.87 14.16 2.95
N TYR A 87 4.59 14.56 1.69
CA TYR A 87 5.28 14.04 0.50
C TYR A 87 6.80 14.15 0.61
N ARG A 88 7.31 15.33 0.99
CA ARG A 88 8.75 15.55 1.13
C ARG A 88 9.36 14.68 2.24
N HIS A 89 8.68 14.61 3.38
CA HIS A 89 9.16 13.90 4.55
C HIS A 89 9.23 12.39 4.27
N GLU A 90 8.16 11.80 3.74
CA GLU A 90 8.12 10.37 3.42
C GLU A 90 9.05 10.02 2.25
N THR A 91 9.24 10.91 1.26
CA THR A 91 10.22 10.68 0.19
C THR A 91 11.66 10.67 0.74
N CYS A 92 11.98 11.57 1.68
CA CYS A 92 13.27 11.57 2.35
C CYS A 92 13.44 10.32 3.22
N ARG A 93 12.40 9.86 3.92
CA ARG A 93 12.41 8.61 4.69
C ARG A 93 12.63 7.39 3.78
N ALA A 94 11.90 7.27 2.68
CA ALA A 94 12.05 6.19 1.73
C ALA A 94 13.48 6.11 1.16
N ASN A 95 14.10 7.25 0.81
CA ASN A 95 15.51 7.25 0.38
C ASN A 95 16.47 6.77 1.48
N ARG A 96 16.26 7.18 2.74
CA ARG A 96 17.06 6.65 3.87
C ARG A 96 16.88 5.15 4.04
N HIS A 97 15.66 4.64 3.89
CA HIS A 97 15.40 3.21 3.96
C HIS A 97 16.10 2.46 2.82
N LEU A 98 16.02 2.99 1.59
CA LEU A 98 16.75 2.46 0.43
C LEU A 98 18.28 2.53 0.60
N ASP A 99 18.82 3.57 1.24
CA ASP A 99 20.24 3.66 1.58
C ASP A 99 20.64 2.57 2.58
N VAL A 100 19.84 2.40 3.64
CA VAL A 100 20.09 1.43 4.72
C VAL A 100 20.00 0.00 4.21
N THR A 101 18.97 -0.34 3.43
CA THR A 101 18.80 -1.71 2.90
C THR A 101 19.76 -2.00 1.76
N GLY A 102 20.26 -0.96 1.08
CA GLY A 102 20.99 -1.10 -0.17
C GLY A 102 20.09 -1.56 -1.32
N SER A 103 18.77 -1.39 -1.19
CA SER A 103 17.82 -1.96 -2.12
C SER A 103 17.92 -1.32 -3.52
N PRO A 104 17.95 -2.13 -4.58
CA PRO A 104 17.93 -1.65 -5.96
C PRO A 104 16.58 -1.05 -6.40
N TRP A 105 15.50 -1.39 -5.70
CA TRP A 105 14.15 -0.88 -5.96
C TRP A 105 13.36 -0.61 -4.69
N MET A 106 12.26 0.12 -4.83
CA MET A 106 11.20 0.20 -3.84
C MET A 106 9.95 -0.40 -4.48
N ILE A 107 9.36 -1.42 -3.86
CA ILE A 107 7.99 -1.83 -4.17
C ILE A 107 7.03 -1.03 -3.29
N HIS A 108 5.86 -0.70 -3.81
CA HIS A 108 4.82 0.01 -3.07
C HIS A 108 3.47 -0.29 -3.72
N GLU A 109 2.45 -0.55 -2.92
CA GLU A 109 1.11 -0.83 -3.42
C GLU A 109 0.56 0.41 -4.11
N CYS A 110 -0.07 0.21 -5.27
CA CYS A 110 -0.86 1.22 -5.96
C CYS A 110 -2.22 1.39 -5.27
N ALA A 111 -2.17 1.67 -3.97
CA ALA A 111 -3.30 1.80 -3.08
C ALA A 111 -3.27 3.16 -2.36
N ARG A 112 -4.30 3.40 -1.56
CA ARG A 112 -4.33 4.48 -0.58
C ARG A 112 -5.17 4.07 0.62
N LYS A 113 -4.85 4.68 1.75
CA LYS A 113 -5.61 4.54 3.00
C LYS A 113 -6.28 5.85 3.40
N ALA A 114 -6.33 6.82 2.51
CA ALA A 114 -7.04 8.08 2.70
C ALA A 114 -7.68 8.56 1.38
N VAL A 115 -8.90 9.11 1.48
CA VAL A 115 -9.69 9.64 0.35
C VAL A 115 -10.51 10.82 0.84
N SER A 116 -10.41 11.98 0.17
CA SER A 116 -11.21 13.18 0.44
C SER A 116 -11.36 13.54 1.93
N GLY A 117 -10.25 13.48 2.69
CA GLY A 117 -10.21 13.82 4.12
C GLY A 117 -10.76 12.73 5.05
N ARG A 118 -10.99 11.51 4.55
CA ARG A 118 -11.27 10.31 5.35
C ARG A 118 -10.04 9.41 5.38
N THR A 119 -9.86 8.71 6.49
CA THR A 119 -8.73 7.82 6.75
C THR A 119 -9.28 6.43 7.07
N PHE A 120 -8.71 5.41 6.45
CA PHE A 120 -9.06 4.00 6.54
C PHE A 120 -7.87 3.23 7.10
N GLY A 121 -8.07 2.07 7.71
CA GLY A 121 -6.99 1.22 8.25
C GLY A 121 -6.39 0.30 7.18
N TYR A 122 -7.27 -0.31 6.40
CA TYR A 122 -7.00 -1.09 5.21
C TYR A 122 -7.01 -0.21 3.96
N TYR A 123 -6.58 -0.79 2.84
CA TYR A 123 -6.65 -0.13 1.55
C TYR A 123 -8.09 0.11 1.11
N VAL A 124 -8.33 1.29 0.53
CA VAL A 124 -9.60 1.58 -0.12
C VAL A 124 -9.67 0.85 -1.47
N PRO A 125 -10.85 0.41 -1.89
CA PRO A 125 -11.07 -0.15 -3.22
C PRO A 125 -10.54 0.77 -4.33
N PRO A 126 -9.84 0.22 -5.34
CA PRO A 126 -9.29 1.01 -6.42
C PRO A 126 -10.38 1.51 -7.38
N VAL A 127 -10.12 2.66 -7.99
CA VAL A 127 -10.95 3.26 -9.06
C VAL A 127 -10.21 3.11 -10.38
N LEU A 128 -10.66 2.18 -11.21
CA LEU A 128 -10.04 1.79 -12.48
C LEU A 128 -10.52 2.67 -13.64
N GLU A 129 -10.16 3.95 -13.60
CA GLU A 129 -10.50 4.94 -14.62
C GLU A 129 -9.26 5.48 -15.36
N PRO A 130 -9.37 5.87 -16.66
CA PRO A 130 -8.24 6.41 -17.41
C PRO A 130 -7.62 7.67 -16.77
N SER A 131 -8.44 8.56 -16.19
CA SER A 131 -7.93 9.75 -15.51
C SER A 131 -7.12 9.39 -14.26
N VAL A 132 -7.56 8.38 -13.50
CA VAL A 132 -6.85 7.86 -12.33
C VAL A 132 -5.52 7.23 -12.74
N ALA A 133 -5.51 6.41 -13.80
CA ALA A 133 -4.27 5.83 -14.35
C ALA A 133 -3.26 6.91 -14.78
N ARG A 134 -3.72 7.99 -15.42
CA ARG A 134 -2.86 9.14 -15.80
C ARG A 134 -2.26 9.85 -14.58
N ILE A 135 -3.05 10.10 -13.53
CA ILE A 135 -2.57 10.72 -12.30
C ILE A 135 -1.53 9.83 -11.60
N ILE A 136 -1.81 8.54 -11.46
CA ILE A 136 -0.87 7.57 -10.87
C ILE A 136 0.43 7.53 -11.66
N ARG A 137 0.37 7.47 -13.00
CA ARG A 137 1.55 7.52 -13.85
C ARG A 137 2.38 8.78 -13.60
N GLN A 138 1.75 9.95 -13.60
CA GLN A 138 2.45 11.22 -13.38
C GLN A 138 3.11 11.26 -12.00
N ASN A 139 2.38 10.90 -10.95
CA ASN A 139 2.88 10.91 -9.58
C ASN A 139 3.95 9.84 -9.36
N GLY A 140 3.81 8.65 -9.96
CA GLY A 140 4.81 7.57 -9.92
C GLY A 140 6.11 7.96 -10.61
N LEU A 141 6.04 8.64 -11.77
CA LEU A 141 7.22 9.20 -12.44
C LEU A 141 7.89 10.28 -11.61
N LEU A 142 7.08 11.16 -10.99
CA LEU A 142 7.58 12.18 -10.07
C LEU A 142 8.32 11.52 -8.90
N LEU A 143 7.70 10.53 -8.24
CA LEU A 143 8.31 9.79 -7.13
C LEU A 143 9.60 9.08 -7.57
N SER A 144 9.56 8.34 -8.68
CA SER A 144 10.73 7.66 -9.27
C SER A 144 11.91 8.62 -9.49
N SER A 145 11.65 9.84 -9.97
CA SER A 145 12.69 10.87 -10.13
C SER A 145 13.38 11.29 -8.81
N ARG A 146 12.71 11.04 -7.67
CA ARG A 146 13.19 11.34 -6.32
C ARG A 146 13.82 10.14 -5.60
N LEU A 147 13.77 8.94 -6.17
CA LEU A 147 14.40 7.74 -5.59
C LEU A 147 15.87 7.60 -6.01
N GLU A 148 16.54 8.69 -6.39
CA GLU A 148 18.00 8.76 -6.62
C GLU A 148 18.61 7.62 -7.48
N GLY A 149 17.85 7.13 -8.45
CA GLY A 149 18.30 6.08 -9.39
C GLY A 149 17.82 4.67 -9.07
N ARG A 150 17.12 4.44 -7.95
CA ARG A 150 16.39 3.19 -7.69
C ARG A 150 15.11 3.12 -8.51
N THR A 151 14.70 1.89 -8.84
CA THR A 151 13.45 1.65 -9.57
C THR A 151 12.27 1.70 -8.60
N LEU A 152 11.14 2.28 -9.02
CA LEU A 152 9.86 2.17 -8.33
C LEU A 152 9.08 1.02 -8.96
N LEU A 153 8.69 0.02 -8.17
CA LEU A 153 7.76 -1.02 -8.57
C LEU A 153 6.37 -0.63 -8.09
N ILE A 154 5.46 -0.43 -9.03
CA ILE A 154 4.05 -0.16 -8.74
C ILE A 154 3.38 -1.51 -8.57
N GLU A 155 2.93 -1.82 -7.35
CA GLU A 155 2.28 -3.09 -7.07
C GLU A 155 0.77 -3.01 -7.24
N ILE A 156 0.16 -4.08 -7.74
CA ILE A 156 -1.30 -4.21 -7.79
C ILE A 156 -1.88 -4.18 -6.35
N PRO A 157 -2.89 -3.36 -6.03
CA PRO A 157 -3.47 -3.35 -4.69
C PRO A 157 -4.44 -4.53 -4.50
N PRO A 158 -4.83 -4.86 -3.26
CA PRO A 158 -5.95 -5.76 -3.04
C PRO A 158 -7.28 -5.09 -3.44
N PHE A 159 -8.26 -5.93 -3.80
CA PHE A 159 -9.61 -5.51 -4.20
C PHE A 159 -10.64 -6.03 -3.20
N PRO A 160 -10.86 -5.33 -2.07
CA PRO A 160 -11.71 -5.84 -0.99
C PRO A 160 -13.19 -5.80 -1.41
N PHE A 161 -13.63 -6.92 -1.97
CA PHE A 161 -15.01 -7.26 -2.38
C PHE A 161 -15.62 -6.45 -3.51
N PHE A 162 -15.06 -5.31 -3.88
CA PHE A 162 -15.52 -4.56 -5.04
C PHE A 162 -14.44 -3.67 -5.65
N SER A 163 -14.73 -3.16 -6.85
CA SER A 163 -14.02 -2.07 -7.50
C SER A 163 -14.98 -1.17 -8.26
N MET A 164 -14.54 0.05 -8.55
CA MET A 164 -15.23 0.96 -9.45
C MET A 164 -14.35 1.21 -10.68
N GLY A 165 -14.94 1.57 -11.82
CA GLY A 165 -14.16 1.94 -13.00
C GLY A 165 -14.53 1.18 -14.26
N GLN A 166 -14.36 1.82 -15.41
CA GLN A 166 -14.62 1.23 -16.73
C GLN A 166 -13.48 0.33 -17.21
N LEU A 167 -12.24 0.56 -16.76
CA LEU A 167 -11.10 -0.22 -17.22
C LEU A 167 -11.03 -1.59 -16.54
N PRO A 168 -10.68 -2.65 -17.29
CA PRO A 168 -10.16 -3.88 -16.71
C PRO A 168 -8.84 -3.61 -15.96
N CYS A 169 -8.55 -4.40 -14.93
CA CYS A 169 -7.38 -4.23 -14.06
C CYS A 169 -6.06 -4.28 -14.84
N GLY A 170 -5.85 -5.29 -15.70
CA GLY A 170 -4.62 -5.37 -16.50
C GLY A 170 -4.45 -4.18 -17.47
N GLU A 171 -5.56 -3.67 -18.03
CA GLU A 171 -5.56 -2.47 -18.87
C GLU A 171 -5.17 -1.21 -18.10
N PHE A 172 -5.71 -1.05 -16.89
CA PHE A 172 -5.38 0.06 -16.01
C PHE A 172 -3.88 0.13 -15.70
N PHE A 173 -3.25 -1.00 -15.32
CA PHE A 173 -1.82 -1.04 -15.04
C PHE A 173 -0.96 -0.87 -16.29
N ARG A 174 -1.39 -1.37 -17.44
CA ARG A 174 -0.69 -1.10 -18.71
C ARG A 174 -0.70 0.39 -19.07
N GLN A 175 -1.81 1.11 -18.86
CA GLN A 175 -1.83 2.57 -19.08
C GLN A 175 -0.90 3.33 -18.14
N ILE A 176 -0.71 2.84 -16.91
CA ILE A 176 0.24 3.42 -15.95
C ILE A 176 1.68 3.20 -16.43
N LEU A 177 2.01 1.98 -16.85
CA LEU A 177 3.39 1.51 -17.03
C LEU A 177 3.94 1.71 -18.45
N GLU A 178 3.07 1.76 -19.47
CA GLU A 178 3.47 1.85 -20.87
C GLU A 178 4.39 3.05 -21.13
N GLN A 179 5.56 2.77 -21.71
CA GLN A 179 6.60 3.77 -22.02
C GLN A 179 7.09 4.54 -20.77
N THR A 180 7.15 3.87 -19.62
CA THR A 180 7.73 4.41 -18.38
C THR A 180 8.91 3.55 -17.91
N PRO A 181 9.83 4.10 -17.11
CA PRO A 181 10.87 3.32 -16.43
C PRO A 181 10.37 2.63 -15.15
N LEU A 182 9.08 2.70 -14.84
CA LEU A 182 8.50 2.08 -13.66
C LEU A 182 8.47 0.55 -13.86
N GLY A 183 8.72 -0.19 -12.79
CA GLY A 183 8.46 -1.63 -12.75
C GLY A 183 7.11 -1.92 -12.11
N MET A 184 6.79 -3.20 -12.04
CA MET A 184 5.57 -3.71 -11.43
C MET A 184 5.89 -4.80 -10.40
N GLY A 185 5.25 -4.68 -9.24
CA GLY A 185 5.05 -5.78 -8.31
C GLY A 185 3.74 -6.49 -8.65
N LEU A 186 3.76 -7.82 -8.76
CA LEU A 186 2.55 -8.61 -8.94
C LEU A 186 2.35 -9.49 -7.71
N ASP A 187 1.52 -9.06 -6.77
CA ASP A 187 1.00 -9.97 -5.76
C ASP A 187 -0.12 -10.85 -6.34
N ILE A 188 0.00 -12.16 -6.14
CA ILE A 188 -0.92 -13.16 -6.68
C ILE A 188 -2.26 -13.13 -5.93
N GLY A 189 -2.26 -12.86 -4.62
CA GLY A 189 -3.47 -12.73 -3.80
C GLY A 189 -4.32 -11.54 -4.25
N HIS A 190 -3.69 -10.37 -4.37
CA HIS A 190 -4.27 -9.13 -4.89
C HIS A 190 -4.84 -9.35 -6.30
N ALA A 191 -4.03 -9.89 -7.22
CA ALA A 191 -4.49 -10.18 -8.57
C ALA A 191 -5.66 -11.18 -8.59
N LEU A 192 -5.69 -12.15 -7.67
CA LEU A 192 -6.81 -13.09 -7.55
C LEU A 192 -8.09 -12.40 -7.06
N THR A 193 -7.99 -11.46 -6.11
CA THR A 193 -9.14 -10.65 -5.70
C THR A 193 -9.73 -9.87 -6.87
N ALA A 194 -8.89 -9.25 -7.71
CA ALA A 194 -9.33 -8.57 -8.94
C ALA A 194 -9.96 -9.54 -9.95
N PHE A 195 -9.30 -10.68 -10.20
CA PHE A 195 -9.79 -11.69 -11.13
C PHE A 195 -11.18 -12.19 -10.75
N CYS A 196 -11.45 -12.42 -9.47
CA CYS A 196 -12.76 -12.87 -9.00
C CYS A 196 -13.87 -11.83 -9.20
N LEU A 197 -13.54 -10.55 -9.30
CA LEU A 197 -14.50 -9.49 -9.66
C LEU A 197 -14.75 -9.38 -11.17
N GLU A 198 -13.77 -9.74 -11.99
CA GLU A 198 -13.84 -9.60 -13.45
C GLU A 198 -14.27 -10.87 -14.17
N GLN A 199 -14.02 -12.04 -13.58
CA GLN A 199 -14.14 -13.33 -14.24
C GLN A 199 -15.14 -14.22 -13.52
N PRO A 200 -16.16 -14.76 -14.23
CA PRO A 200 -17.24 -15.53 -13.59
C PRO A 200 -16.83 -16.94 -13.18
N ILE A 201 -15.71 -17.45 -13.70
CA ILE A 201 -15.27 -18.83 -13.47
C ILE A 201 -13.78 -18.82 -13.21
N PHE A 202 -13.41 -19.35 -12.04
CA PHE A 202 -12.04 -19.48 -11.62
C PHE A 202 -11.45 -20.85 -11.98
N SER A 203 -10.23 -20.83 -12.52
CA SER A 203 -9.27 -21.93 -12.45
C SER A 203 -7.85 -21.35 -12.52
N PRO A 204 -6.84 -22.03 -11.95
CA PRO A 204 -5.45 -21.56 -12.01
C PRO A 204 -4.95 -21.28 -13.43
N ALA A 205 -5.32 -22.13 -14.40
CA ALA A 205 -4.97 -21.94 -15.81
C ALA A 205 -5.62 -20.69 -16.41
N ARG A 206 -6.90 -20.43 -16.11
CA ARG A 206 -7.60 -19.22 -16.59
C ARG A 206 -7.05 -17.95 -15.94
N PHE A 207 -6.65 -18.05 -14.68
CA PHE A 207 -6.00 -16.95 -13.96
C PHE A 207 -4.66 -16.58 -14.61
N ALA A 208 -3.80 -17.57 -14.86
CA ALA A 208 -2.53 -17.36 -15.57
C ALA A 208 -2.75 -16.85 -17.01
N ASP A 209 -3.74 -17.36 -17.73
CA ASP A 209 -4.11 -16.85 -19.06
C ASP A 209 -4.59 -15.39 -19.01
N TRP A 210 -5.37 -15.01 -17.99
CA TRP A 210 -5.82 -13.63 -17.80
C TRP A 210 -4.64 -12.69 -17.52
N ILE A 211 -3.71 -13.07 -16.61
CA ILE A 211 -2.48 -12.31 -16.38
C ILE A 211 -1.71 -12.18 -17.70
N ARG A 212 -1.44 -13.29 -18.38
CA ARG A 212 -0.65 -13.34 -19.61
C ARG A 212 -1.18 -12.43 -20.71
N ASN A 213 -2.50 -12.32 -20.82
CA ASN A 213 -3.14 -11.60 -21.91
C ASN A 213 -3.48 -10.15 -21.58
N THR A 214 -3.45 -9.73 -20.31
CA THR A 214 -3.95 -8.40 -19.92
C THR A 214 -2.91 -7.53 -19.22
N PHE A 215 -1.96 -8.11 -18.49
CA PHE A 215 -0.94 -7.38 -17.72
C PHE A 215 0.29 -7.06 -18.56
N PRO A 216 1.02 -5.97 -18.23
CA PRO A 216 2.29 -5.61 -18.87
C PRO A 216 3.43 -6.48 -18.31
N LEU A 217 3.55 -7.73 -18.80
CA LEU A 217 4.45 -8.75 -18.25
C LEU A 217 5.94 -8.35 -18.26
N GLU A 218 6.32 -7.52 -19.23
CA GLU A 218 7.66 -6.95 -19.37
C GLU A 218 8.02 -5.95 -18.26
N HIS A 219 7.03 -5.49 -17.48
CA HIS A 219 7.26 -4.64 -16.33
C HIS A 219 7.28 -5.42 -15.00
N ILE A 220 6.88 -6.69 -14.96
CA ILE A 220 6.85 -7.47 -13.72
C ILE A 220 8.27 -7.81 -13.29
N VAL A 221 8.73 -7.17 -12.22
CA VAL A 221 10.08 -7.32 -11.64
C VAL A 221 10.07 -8.24 -10.43
N GLU A 222 8.99 -8.19 -9.64
CA GLU A 222 8.83 -8.95 -8.41
C GLU A 222 7.41 -9.52 -8.33
N ILE A 223 7.29 -10.75 -7.81
CA ILE A 223 6.01 -11.42 -7.58
C ILE A 223 5.90 -11.81 -6.11
N HIS A 224 4.80 -11.42 -5.48
CA HIS A 224 4.47 -11.80 -4.11
C HIS A 224 3.40 -12.88 -4.06
N VAL A 225 3.42 -13.65 -2.99
CA VAL A 225 2.32 -14.54 -2.62
C VAL A 225 2.16 -14.52 -1.11
N GLY A 226 0.99 -14.10 -0.64
CA GLY A 226 0.64 -14.01 0.77
C GLY A 226 -0.50 -14.94 1.20
N GLY A 227 -0.89 -14.81 2.47
CA GLY A 227 -2.08 -15.48 3.03
C GLY A 227 -3.38 -14.90 2.47
N LEU A 228 -4.41 -15.73 2.29
CA LEU A 228 -5.70 -15.28 1.73
C LEU A 228 -6.87 -15.98 2.41
N LEU A 229 -7.84 -15.20 2.87
CA LEU A 229 -9.09 -15.69 3.44
C LEU A 229 -10.21 -15.71 2.41
N SER A 230 -11.08 -16.73 2.51
CA SER A 230 -12.34 -16.78 1.77
C SER A 230 -13.50 -16.61 2.74
N LEU A 231 -14.29 -15.55 2.54
CA LEU A 231 -15.52 -15.36 3.30
C LEU A 231 -16.61 -16.29 2.77
N GLN A 232 -17.18 -17.11 3.66
CA GLN A 232 -18.29 -17.99 3.32
C GLN A 232 -19.62 -17.22 3.26
N GLY A 233 -20.56 -17.71 2.43
CA GLY A 233 -21.95 -17.24 2.40
C GLY A 233 -22.25 -16.10 1.43
N THR A 234 -21.30 -15.73 0.56
CA THR A 234 -21.47 -14.74 -0.50
C THR A 234 -21.78 -15.41 -1.84
N SER A 235 -22.49 -14.73 -2.74
CA SER A 235 -22.81 -15.25 -4.10
C SER A 235 -21.59 -15.35 -5.02
N HIS A 236 -20.54 -14.59 -4.71
CA HIS A 236 -19.23 -14.59 -5.38
C HIS A 236 -18.14 -14.94 -4.36
N PRO A 237 -17.00 -15.55 -4.75
CA PRO A 237 -15.90 -15.80 -3.83
C PRO A 237 -15.37 -14.45 -3.30
N ALA A 238 -15.77 -14.12 -2.07
CA ALA A 238 -15.31 -12.94 -1.37
C ALA A 238 -13.95 -13.26 -0.76
N LEU A 239 -12.89 -12.89 -1.47
CA LEU A 239 -11.52 -13.11 -1.06
C LEU A 239 -11.00 -11.87 -0.34
N TRP A 240 -10.31 -12.12 0.75
CA TRP A 240 -9.76 -11.09 1.62
C TRP A 240 -8.28 -11.37 1.84
N ASP A 241 -7.48 -10.37 1.54
CA ASP A 241 -6.03 -10.39 1.72
C ASP A 241 -5.66 -10.29 3.20
N ASP A 242 -5.13 -11.38 3.77
CA ASP A 242 -4.76 -11.44 5.19
C ASP A 242 -3.55 -12.35 5.35
N HIS A 243 -2.40 -11.73 5.56
CA HIS A 243 -1.13 -12.43 5.62
C HIS A 243 -0.93 -13.22 6.92
N ARG A 244 -1.83 -13.08 7.91
CA ARG A 244 -1.89 -14.01 9.06
C ARG A 244 -2.46 -15.36 8.66
N ALA A 245 -3.30 -15.39 7.62
CA ALA A 245 -3.96 -16.59 7.17
C ALA A 245 -2.97 -17.52 6.45
N PRO A 246 -3.24 -18.84 6.45
CA PRO A 246 -2.51 -19.77 5.60
C PRO A 246 -2.68 -19.42 4.13
N VAL A 247 -1.66 -19.67 3.32
CA VAL A 247 -1.75 -19.57 1.85
C VAL A 247 -2.61 -20.75 1.36
N PRO A 248 -3.80 -20.51 0.76
CA PRO A 248 -4.70 -21.60 0.37
C PRO A 248 -4.19 -22.31 -0.89
N SER A 249 -4.60 -23.58 -1.09
CA SER A 249 -4.17 -24.40 -2.24
C SER A 249 -4.41 -23.72 -3.58
N VAL A 250 -5.56 -23.04 -3.71
CA VAL A 250 -5.92 -22.28 -4.90
C VAL A 250 -4.91 -21.20 -5.28
N LEU A 251 -4.30 -20.58 -4.27
CA LEU A 251 -3.32 -19.52 -4.47
C LEU A 251 -1.96 -20.11 -4.83
N TRP A 252 -1.57 -21.22 -4.20
CA TRP A 252 -0.38 -22.00 -4.60
C TRP A 252 -0.45 -22.48 -6.05
N GLU A 253 -1.59 -23.04 -6.46
CA GLU A 253 -1.81 -23.52 -7.82
C GLU A 253 -1.80 -22.36 -8.83
N SER A 254 -2.35 -21.20 -8.46
CA SER A 254 -2.36 -20.00 -9.30
C SER A 254 -0.95 -19.42 -9.47
N PHE A 255 -0.19 -19.30 -8.38
CA PHE A 255 1.21 -18.86 -8.41
C PHE A 255 2.06 -19.79 -9.29
N ASP A 256 1.92 -21.10 -9.13
CA ASP A 256 2.60 -22.10 -9.96
C ASP A 256 2.25 -21.96 -11.44
N ALA A 257 0.96 -21.80 -11.76
CA ALA A 257 0.48 -21.62 -13.14
C ALA A 257 1.04 -20.33 -13.77
N VAL A 258 1.09 -19.22 -13.03
CA VAL A 258 1.68 -17.96 -13.51
C VAL A 258 3.15 -18.14 -13.82
N LEU A 259 3.95 -18.65 -12.87
CA LEU A 259 5.38 -18.86 -13.08
C LEU A 259 5.67 -19.84 -14.23
N ALA A 260 4.87 -20.88 -14.40
CA ALA A 260 5.10 -21.90 -15.41
C ALA A 260 4.72 -21.47 -16.84
N THR A 261 3.79 -20.51 -16.99
CA THR A 261 3.14 -20.23 -18.30
C THR A 261 3.20 -18.78 -18.77
N CYS A 262 3.44 -17.81 -17.88
CA CYS A 262 3.61 -16.42 -18.28
C CYS A 262 5.06 -16.15 -18.72
N PRO A 263 5.29 -15.45 -19.84
CA PRO A 263 6.63 -14.95 -20.18
C PRO A 263 6.94 -13.73 -19.31
N LEU A 264 7.89 -13.86 -18.39
CA LEU A 264 8.18 -12.86 -17.34
C LEU A 264 9.62 -12.34 -17.48
N PRO A 265 9.97 -11.67 -18.61
CA PRO A 265 11.36 -11.39 -18.99
C PRO A 265 12.11 -10.49 -18.01
N SER A 266 11.38 -9.70 -17.23
CA SER A 266 11.93 -8.75 -16.25
C SER A 266 11.97 -9.32 -14.83
N LEU A 267 11.41 -10.50 -14.57
CA LEU A 267 11.30 -11.04 -13.22
C LEU A 267 12.68 -11.26 -12.60
N LYS A 268 12.90 -10.63 -11.45
CA LYS A 268 14.16 -10.68 -10.69
C LYS A 268 13.99 -11.36 -9.34
N ALA A 269 12.80 -11.30 -8.76
CA ALA A 269 12.53 -11.73 -7.40
C ALA A 269 11.15 -12.36 -7.28
N VAL A 270 11.03 -13.35 -6.39
CA VAL A 270 9.74 -13.85 -5.91
C VAL A 270 9.79 -13.92 -4.39
N ALA A 271 8.81 -13.36 -3.70
CA ALA A 271 8.74 -13.33 -2.24
C ALA A 271 7.49 -14.04 -1.72
N LEU A 272 7.65 -14.76 -0.60
CA LEU A 272 6.52 -15.20 0.22
C LEU A 272 6.28 -14.15 1.30
N GLU A 273 5.07 -13.60 1.34
CA GLU A 273 4.64 -12.62 2.35
C GLU A 273 4.18 -13.32 3.63
N VAL A 274 4.74 -12.87 4.75
CA VAL A 274 4.63 -13.56 6.04
C VAL A 274 4.48 -12.63 7.24
N ASP A 275 4.20 -11.34 7.01
CA ASP A 275 3.90 -10.43 8.10
C ASP A 275 2.72 -10.97 8.95
N ASN A 276 2.84 -10.77 10.25
CA ASN A 276 1.90 -11.20 11.27
C ASN A 276 1.66 -12.73 11.34
N LYS A 277 2.48 -13.56 10.66
CA LYS A 277 2.34 -15.02 10.62
C LYS A 277 3.24 -15.71 11.65
N GLU A 278 2.72 -16.80 12.22
CA GLU A 278 3.48 -17.63 13.16
C GLU A 278 4.66 -18.35 12.47
N ILE A 279 5.86 -18.26 13.05
CA ILE A 279 7.11 -18.81 12.48
C ILE A 279 7.00 -20.29 12.06
N PRO A 280 6.39 -21.21 12.84
CA PRO A 280 6.23 -22.60 12.40
C PRO A 280 5.43 -22.75 11.09
N SER A 281 4.41 -21.92 10.89
CA SER A 281 3.63 -21.89 9.66
C SER A 281 4.47 -21.37 8.49
N ILE A 282 5.24 -20.30 8.72
CA ILE A 282 6.18 -19.73 7.73
C ILE A 282 7.17 -20.78 7.24
N VAL A 283 7.78 -21.55 8.14
CA VAL A 283 8.73 -22.62 7.78
C VAL A 283 8.08 -23.66 6.87
N SER A 284 6.81 -24.02 7.13
CA SER A 284 6.06 -24.96 6.30
C SER A 284 5.76 -24.40 4.92
N GLU A 285 5.24 -23.18 4.86
CA GLU A 285 4.86 -22.50 3.61
C GLU A 285 6.07 -22.16 2.75
N PHE A 286 7.16 -21.69 3.36
CA PHE A 286 8.38 -21.35 2.62
C PHE A 286 9.02 -22.58 1.97
N ARG A 287 8.87 -23.77 2.57
CA ARG A 287 9.29 -25.03 1.93
C ARG A 287 8.48 -25.31 0.66
N THR A 288 7.15 -25.17 0.74
CA THR A 288 6.25 -25.34 -0.42
C THR A 288 6.55 -24.31 -1.50
N PHE A 289 6.68 -23.04 -1.12
CA PHE A 289 7.03 -21.93 -1.99
C PHE A 289 8.32 -22.21 -2.77
N ARG A 290 9.41 -22.57 -2.08
CA ARG A 290 10.69 -22.90 -2.74
C ARG A 290 10.58 -24.05 -3.72
N GLU A 291 9.79 -25.08 -3.41
CA GLU A 291 9.61 -26.23 -4.30
C GLU A 291 8.86 -25.83 -5.59
N ILE A 292 7.81 -25.01 -5.47
CA ILE A 292 7.09 -24.44 -6.62
C ILE A 292 8.04 -23.60 -7.47
N VAL A 293 8.76 -22.65 -6.85
CA VAL A 293 9.67 -21.75 -7.55
C VAL A 293 10.76 -22.54 -8.28
N ARG A 294 11.40 -23.50 -7.62
CA ARG A 294 12.44 -24.37 -8.20
C ARG A 294 11.94 -25.16 -9.42
N ARG A 295 10.67 -25.57 -9.41
CA ARG A 295 10.04 -26.32 -10.50
C ARG A 295 9.68 -25.42 -11.69
N SER A 296 9.14 -24.24 -11.41
CA SER A 296 8.37 -23.48 -12.40
C SER A 296 9.09 -22.23 -12.88
N TRP A 297 10.03 -21.68 -12.10
CA TRP A 297 10.85 -20.55 -12.50
C TRP A 297 12.34 -20.92 -12.52
N SER A 298 13.03 -20.50 -13.59
CA SER A 298 14.47 -20.62 -13.68
C SER A 298 15.03 -19.30 -14.21
N PRO A 299 15.76 -18.54 -13.37
CA PRO A 299 16.31 -17.22 -13.72
C PRO A 299 17.23 -17.23 -14.96
N HIS A 300 17.70 -18.40 -15.39
CA HIS A 300 18.60 -18.58 -16.52
C HIS A 300 17.91 -19.05 -17.80
N ARG A 301 16.62 -19.42 -17.75
CA ARG A 301 15.91 -20.02 -18.90
C ARG A 301 15.59 -19.00 -19.99
N GLU A 302 15.48 -17.72 -19.64
CA GLU A 302 15.01 -16.68 -20.56
C GLU A 302 16.12 -16.01 -21.40
N ARG A 303 17.40 -16.25 -21.10
CA ARG A 303 18.52 -15.77 -21.95
C ARG A 303 18.71 -16.54 -23.26
N ARG A 304 17.90 -17.56 -23.55
CA ARG A 304 18.12 -18.50 -24.67
C ARG A 304 17.34 -18.25 -25.96
N ASN A 305 16.46 -17.25 -26.02
CA ASN A 305 15.88 -16.82 -27.28
C ASN A 305 16.42 -15.42 -27.64
N PRO A 306 17.45 -15.33 -28.51
CA PRO A 306 17.70 -14.07 -29.19
C PRO A 306 16.43 -13.74 -29.99
N LEU A 307 15.85 -12.57 -29.74
CA LEU A 307 14.93 -11.96 -30.68
C LEU A 307 15.61 -11.89 -32.06
N PRO A 308 14.90 -12.06 -33.18
CA PRO A 308 15.48 -11.84 -34.50
C PRO A 308 16.06 -10.42 -34.54
N GLU A 309 17.34 -10.30 -34.89
CA GLU A 309 17.98 -9.02 -35.17
C GLU A 309 17.22 -8.34 -36.31
N ASP A 310 16.35 -7.40 -35.97
CA ASP A 310 15.79 -6.48 -36.96
C ASP A 310 16.84 -5.38 -37.17
N ASP A 311 17.65 -5.60 -38.19
CA ASP A 311 18.70 -4.71 -38.69
C ASP A 311 18.07 -3.44 -39.25
N LYS A 312 17.77 -2.47 -38.37
CA LYS A 312 17.52 -1.08 -38.74
C LYS A 312 18.26 -0.14 -37.79
N THR A 313 19.52 0.05 -38.15
CA THR A 313 20.21 1.35 -38.20
C THR A 313 19.78 2.38 -37.15
N GLY A 314 20.67 2.53 -36.16
CA GLY A 314 20.65 3.57 -35.15
C GLY A 314 20.39 4.97 -35.71
N GLN A 315 19.26 5.53 -35.29
CA GLN A 315 19.18 6.94 -34.91
C GLN A 315 18.87 6.98 -33.42
N VAL A 316 19.91 7.18 -32.61
CA VAL A 316 19.76 7.65 -31.23
C VAL A 316 19.14 9.05 -31.32
N ILE A 317 17.82 9.12 -31.21
CA ILE A 317 17.10 10.39 -31.06
C ILE A 317 17.48 10.93 -29.68
N SER A 318 18.46 11.84 -29.67
CA SER A 318 18.91 12.60 -28.51
C SER A 318 17.96 13.74 -28.15
N SER A 319 16.65 13.55 -28.25
CA SER A 319 15.66 14.51 -27.75
C SER A 319 14.91 13.94 -26.55
N ARG A 320 15.59 13.95 -25.40
CA ARG A 320 14.90 14.03 -24.10
C ARG A 320 14.21 15.38 -24.03
N LYS A 321 13.05 15.52 -24.68
CA LYS A 321 12.05 16.51 -24.28
C LYS A 321 11.58 16.10 -22.90
N ASP A 322 11.50 17.07 -21.99
CA ASP A 322 10.94 16.93 -20.66
C ASP A 322 9.67 16.06 -20.68
N LEU A 323 9.79 14.82 -20.25
CA LEU A 323 8.66 13.94 -19.95
C LEU A 323 8.13 14.32 -18.56
N SER A 324 7.71 15.58 -18.42
CA SER A 324 6.76 15.97 -17.40
C SER A 324 5.45 16.14 -18.16
N PRO A 325 4.56 15.13 -18.20
CA PRO A 325 3.23 15.34 -18.75
C PRO A 325 2.63 16.50 -17.94
N GLU A 326 2.35 17.61 -18.60
CA GLU A 326 1.70 18.74 -17.95
C GLU A 326 0.38 18.23 -17.39
N ARG A 327 0.26 18.28 -16.05
CA ARG A 327 -0.90 17.76 -15.33
C ARG A 327 -2.13 18.55 -15.79
N GLN A 328 -3.08 17.86 -16.41
CA GLN A 328 -4.29 18.53 -16.87
C GLN A 328 -5.21 18.81 -15.67
N PRO A 329 -5.61 20.07 -15.41
CA PRO A 329 -6.51 20.41 -14.31
C PRO A 329 -7.83 19.62 -14.36
N ALA A 330 -8.29 19.26 -15.56
CA ALA A 330 -9.47 18.44 -15.76
C ALA A 330 -9.33 17.01 -15.20
N ASP A 331 -8.13 16.41 -15.28
CA ASP A 331 -7.89 15.07 -14.72
C ASP A 331 -7.93 15.10 -13.19
N VAL A 332 -7.34 16.12 -12.56
CA VAL A 332 -7.37 16.31 -11.10
C VAL A 332 -8.82 16.42 -10.61
N SER A 333 -9.59 17.35 -11.20
CA SER A 333 -10.99 17.56 -10.82
C SER A 333 -11.87 16.31 -11.07
N ALA A 334 -11.59 15.56 -12.14
CA ALA A 334 -12.27 14.30 -12.40
C ALA A 334 -11.96 13.27 -11.29
N VAL A 335 -10.68 13.09 -10.93
CA VAL A 335 -10.30 12.15 -9.85
C VAL A 335 -10.88 12.56 -8.50
N GLU A 336 -10.88 13.85 -8.15
CA GLU A 336 -11.53 14.34 -6.93
C GLU A 336 -13.04 14.04 -6.90
N SER A 337 -13.71 14.13 -8.06
CA SER A 337 -15.13 13.79 -8.17
C SER A 337 -15.37 12.28 -8.01
N LEU A 338 -14.48 11.45 -8.55
CA LEU A 338 -14.50 10.00 -8.37
C LEU A 338 -14.25 9.60 -6.92
N ASP A 339 -13.37 10.33 -6.23
CA ASP A 339 -13.06 10.11 -4.81
C ASP A 339 -14.27 10.40 -3.91
N LEU A 340 -15.00 11.47 -4.20
CA LEU A 340 -16.26 11.76 -3.50
C LEU A 340 -17.29 10.66 -3.71
N LEU A 341 -17.42 10.17 -4.95
CA LEU A 341 -18.34 9.07 -5.22
C LEU A 341 -17.91 7.77 -4.53
N LEU A 342 -16.61 7.45 -4.53
CA LEU A 342 -16.08 6.30 -3.81
C LEU A 342 -16.46 6.39 -2.34
N LEU A 343 -16.31 7.57 -1.72
CA LEU A 343 -16.77 7.78 -0.35
C LEU A 343 -18.28 7.56 -0.19
N GLU A 344 -19.12 8.12 -1.08
CA GLU A 344 -20.56 7.88 -1.02
C GLU A 344 -20.93 6.39 -1.12
N THR A 345 -20.19 5.61 -1.90
CA THR A 345 -20.37 4.16 -2.01
C THR A 345 -19.92 3.41 -0.75
N LEU A 346 -18.75 3.77 -0.23
CA LEU A 346 -18.15 3.20 0.98
C LEU A 346 -18.92 3.57 2.25
N LEU A 347 -19.56 4.72 2.29
CA LEU A 347 -20.09 5.29 3.53
C LEU A 347 -21.61 5.32 3.54
N ASP A 348 -22.24 5.81 2.46
CA ASP A 348 -23.69 6.00 2.39
C ASP A 348 -24.41 4.83 1.71
N GLY A 349 -23.65 3.90 1.12
CA GLY A 349 -24.19 2.81 0.31
C GLY A 349 -24.87 3.26 -0.98
N LYS A 350 -24.53 4.46 -1.46
CA LYS A 350 -24.92 4.89 -2.80
C LYS A 350 -24.02 4.18 -3.81
N SER A 351 -24.54 3.10 -4.39
CA SER A 351 -23.84 2.44 -5.48
C SER A 351 -23.99 3.24 -6.78
N PRO A 352 -22.90 3.43 -7.55
CA PRO A 352 -22.98 3.92 -8.91
C PRO A 352 -23.78 2.95 -9.80
N ALA A 353 -23.95 3.32 -11.06
CA ALA A 353 -24.59 2.43 -12.03
C ALA A 353 -23.91 1.04 -12.06
N PRO A 354 -24.67 -0.08 -12.16
CA PRO A 354 -24.13 -1.44 -12.04
C PRO A 354 -23.00 -1.78 -13.02
N GLU A 355 -23.00 -1.18 -14.20
CA GLU A 355 -21.95 -1.33 -15.22
C GLU A 355 -20.59 -0.79 -14.79
N TRP A 356 -20.57 0.04 -13.73
CA TRP A 356 -19.39 0.74 -13.26
C TRP A 356 -18.87 0.20 -11.92
N THR A 357 -19.61 -0.71 -11.29
CA THR A 357 -19.26 -1.35 -10.02
C THR A 357 -19.17 -2.84 -10.23
N ARG A 358 -18.02 -3.44 -9.92
CA ARG A 358 -17.84 -4.90 -9.93
C ARG A 358 -17.75 -5.39 -8.50
N GLY A 359 -18.52 -6.42 -8.14
CA GLY A 359 -18.59 -6.94 -6.78
C GLY A 359 -19.69 -6.31 -5.94
N ASP A 360 -19.54 -6.36 -4.62
CA ASP A 360 -20.55 -5.89 -3.67
C ASP A 360 -19.97 -4.93 -2.63
N PRO A 361 -20.19 -3.61 -2.80
CA PRO A 361 -19.75 -2.61 -1.83
C PRO A 361 -20.36 -2.78 -0.43
N ALA A 362 -21.53 -3.43 -0.31
CA ALA A 362 -22.13 -3.68 1.00
C ALA A 362 -21.26 -4.61 1.86
N LEU A 363 -20.60 -5.59 1.25
CA LEU A 363 -19.68 -6.48 1.96
C LEU A 363 -18.52 -5.70 2.59
N TYR A 364 -17.95 -4.72 1.89
CA TYR A 364 -16.92 -3.86 2.46
C TYR A 364 -17.44 -3.11 3.69
N ARG A 365 -18.61 -2.46 3.58
CA ARG A 365 -19.17 -1.68 4.71
C ARG A 365 -19.48 -2.53 5.92
N GLU A 366 -20.12 -3.66 5.69
CA GLU A 366 -20.67 -4.52 6.75
C GLU A 366 -19.61 -5.40 7.40
N ARG A 367 -18.56 -5.79 6.66
CA ARG A 367 -17.54 -6.73 7.15
C ARG A 367 -16.22 -6.05 7.47
N ILE A 368 -15.82 -5.04 6.70
CA ILE A 368 -14.47 -4.51 6.76
C ILE A 368 -14.46 -3.23 7.54
N TYR A 369 -15.19 -2.23 7.08
CA TYR A 369 -15.13 -0.90 7.64
C TYR A 369 -15.47 -0.86 9.14
N THR A 370 -16.47 -1.66 9.56
CA THR A 370 -16.89 -1.72 10.98
C THR A 370 -15.87 -2.46 11.85
N ASP A 371 -15.25 -3.53 11.34
CA ASP A 371 -14.21 -4.28 12.06
C ASP A 371 -12.91 -3.48 12.09
N GLU A 372 -12.53 -2.84 10.99
CA GLU A 372 -11.35 -1.99 10.82
C GLU A 372 -11.28 -0.89 11.88
N ILE A 373 -12.34 -0.08 12.02
CA ILE A 373 -12.38 1.02 12.98
C ILE A 373 -12.25 0.52 14.42
N TRP A 374 -12.72 -0.69 14.72
CA TRP A 374 -12.68 -1.22 16.08
C TRP A 374 -11.41 -2.01 16.38
N GLU A 375 -10.92 -2.81 15.43
CA GLU A 375 -9.88 -3.83 15.59
C GLU A 375 -8.53 -3.43 14.98
N PHE A 376 -8.52 -2.81 13.80
CA PHE A 376 -7.27 -2.61 13.04
C PHE A 376 -6.37 -1.53 13.66
N GLY A 377 -5.06 -1.77 13.69
CA GLY A 377 -4.12 -0.88 14.39
C GLY A 377 -4.28 -0.88 15.92
N GLY A 378 -5.03 -1.85 16.47
CA GLY A 378 -5.25 -2.04 17.89
C GLY A 378 -6.73 -2.13 18.24
N HIS A 379 -7.11 -3.18 18.96
CA HIS A 379 -8.46 -3.38 19.49
C HIS A 379 -8.80 -2.25 20.47
N LEU A 380 -9.88 -1.51 20.21
CA LEU A 380 -10.15 -0.28 20.96
C LEU A 380 -10.26 -0.47 22.49
N PRO A 381 -10.92 -1.54 23.00
CA PRO A 381 -10.89 -1.88 24.42
C PRO A 381 -9.51 -2.19 25.01
N ASP A 382 -8.55 -2.68 24.20
CA ASP A 382 -7.18 -2.93 24.66
C ASP A 382 -6.35 -1.65 24.69
N LEU A 383 -6.60 -0.73 23.74
CA LEU A 383 -5.98 0.59 23.71
C LEU A 383 -6.52 1.51 24.83
N PHE A 384 -7.83 1.49 25.07
CA PHE A 384 -8.54 2.40 25.97
C PHE A 384 -9.36 1.66 27.05
N PRO A 385 -8.74 0.75 27.83
CA PRO A 385 -9.47 -0.16 28.71
C PRO A 385 -10.28 0.58 29.77
N ARG A 386 -9.73 1.64 30.38
CA ARG A 386 -10.43 2.40 31.42
C ARG A 386 -11.52 3.27 30.82
N THR A 387 -11.24 3.93 29.70
CA THR A 387 -12.23 4.77 29.01
C THR A 387 -13.43 3.95 28.54
N ILE A 388 -13.20 2.83 27.85
CA ILE A 388 -14.29 1.96 27.37
C ILE A 388 -15.11 1.39 28.54
N HIS A 389 -14.46 1.02 29.64
CA HIS A 389 -15.18 0.59 30.85
C HIS A 389 -16.11 1.68 31.41
N LEU A 390 -15.67 2.94 31.42
CA LEU A 390 -16.48 4.07 31.90
C LEU A 390 -17.63 4.41 30.94
N VAL A 391 -17.36 4.47 29.64
CA VAL A 391 -18.36 4.79 28.61
C VAL A 391 -19.46 3.74 28.54
N SER A 392 -19.11 2.45 28.69
CA SER A 392 -20.07 1.33 28.70
C SER A 392 -21.13 1.42 29.80
N ARG A 393 -20.98 2.30 30.80
CA ARG A 393 -22.00 2.55 31.83
C ARG A 393 -23.15 3.44 31.35
N PHE A 394 -22.93 4.18 30.26
CA PHE A 394 -23.85 5.17 29.70
C PHE A 394 -24.28 4.83 28.28
N ILE A 395 -23.42 4.17 27.51
CA ILE A 395 -23.65 3.78 26.12
C ILE A 395 -23.80 2.27 26.05
N THR A 396 -24.96 1.81 25.56
CA THR A 396 -25.31 0.38 25.47
C THR A 396 -24.38 -0.39 24.53
N ASP A 397 -24.02 0.23 23.40
CA ASP A 397 -23.13 -0.36 22.40
C ASP A 397 -22.04 0.66 22.03
N PRO A 398 -20.95 0.73 22.82
CA PRO A 398 -19.84 1.64 22.55
C PRO A 398 -19.19 1.41 21.19
N ARG A 399 -19.24 0.18 20.67
CA ARG A 399 -18.64 -0.18 19.39
C ARG A 399 -19.38 0.49 18.25
N MET A 400 -20.69 0.26 18.15
CA MET A 400 -21.49 0.86 17.09
C MET A 400 -21.53 2.39 17.19
N ASP A 401 -21.56 2.93 18.41
CA ASP A 401 -21.55 4.38 18.63
C ASP A 401 -20.23 5.03 18.19
N PHE A 402 -19.08 4.44 18.58
CA PHE A 402 -17.76 4.92 18.14
C PHE A 402 -17.58 4.80 16.62
N VAL A 403 -17.96 3.67 16.01
CA VAL A 403 -17.86 3.50 14.54
C VAL A 403 -18.69 4.56 13.82
N SER A 404 -19.92 4.81 14.29
CA SER A 404 -20.78 5.88 13.76
C SER A 404 -20.15 7.26 13.92
N PHE A 405 -19.52 7.54 15.08
CA PHE A 405 -18.83 8.79 15.31
C PHE A 405 -17.61 8.96 14.39
N PHE A 406 -16.73 7.96 14.34
CA PHE A 406 -15.51 7.95 13.55
C PHE A 406 -15.80 8.23 12.07
N HIS A 407 -16.87 7.64 11.54
CA HIS A 407 -17.35 7.87 10.19
C HIS A 407 -17.63 9.33 9.84
N ARG A 408 -18.04 10.16 10.81
CA ARG A 408 -18.33 11.58 10.61
C ARG A 408 -17.08 12.47 10.67
N VAL A 409 -16.00 11.98 11.27
CA VAL A 409 -14.77 12.77 11.50
C VAL A 409 -14.03 12.99 10.19
N ALA A 410 -13.82 14.26 9.83
CA ALA A 410 -12.96 14.65 8.72
C ALA A 410 -11.54 14.86 9.26
N TRP A 411 -10.60 14.08 8.75
CA TRP A 411 -9.19 14.24 9.02
C TRP A 411 -8.68 15.37 8.14
N THR A 412 -8.51 16.54 8.75
CA THR A 412 -7.89 17.69 8.08
C THR A 412 -6.39 17.80 8.39
N ASP A 413 -5.89 16.98 9.33
CA ASP A 413 -4.48 16.94 9.67
C ASP A 413 -3.69 16.32 8.53
N ARG A 414 -2.65 17.06 8.14
CA ARG A 414 -1.80 16.85 6.96
C ARG A 414 -0.53 16.05 7.29
N ASP A 415 -0.51 15.42 8.45
CA ASP A 415 0.60 14.59 8.91
C ASP A 415 0.69 13.31 8.05
N PRO A 416 1.88 12.66 7.99
CA PRO A 416 1.97 11.36 7.35
C PRO A 416 0.95 10.40 7.95
N TYR A 417 0.35 9.58 7.08
CA TYR A 417 -0.70 8.65 7.46
C TYR A 417 -0.25 7.77 8.64
N ASP A 418 -1.03 7.78 9.72
CA ASP A 418 -0.88 6.93 10.90
C ASP A 418 -2.27 6.63 11.46
N TYR A 419 -2.73 5.39 11.24
CA TYR A 419 -4.07 4.99 11.63
C TYR A 419 -4.28 4.92 13.13
N LEU A 420 -3.26 4.48 13.90
CA LEU A 420 -3.36 4.41 15.36
C LEU A 420 -3.47 5.81 15.95
N ARG A 421 -2.70 6.77 15.42
CA ARG A 421 -2.81 8.19 15.80
C ARG A 421 -4.20 8.75 15.49
N ALA A 422 -4.72 8.50 14.29
CA ALA A 422 -6.08 8.90 13.92
C ALA A 422 -7.12 8.28 14.87
N LYS A 423 -7.08 6.96 15.08
CA LYS A 423 -7.97 6.25 16.02
C LYS A 423 -7.91 6.86 17.42
N THR A 424 -6.72 7.11 17.94
CA THR A 424 -6.49 7.68 19.28
C THR A 424 -7.11 9.08 19.42
N ILE A 425 -6.91 9.95 18.42
CA ILE A 425 -7.50 11.29 18.40
C ILE A 425 -9.03 11.22 18.30
N ALA A 426 -9.56 10.33 17.46
CA ALA A 426 -11.00 10.15 17.31
C ALA A 426 -11.66 9.66 18.60
N THR A 427 -11.04 8.75 19.33
CA THR A 427 -11.56 8.28 20.62
C THR A 427 -11.67 9.41 21.64
N ARG A 428 -10.69 10.31 21.69
CA ARG A 428 -10.78 11.51 22.52
C ARG A 428 -11.95 12.41 22.10
N MET A 429 -12.04 12.72 20.81
CA MET A 429 -13.12 13.55 20.26
C MET A 429 -14.51 12.93 20.49
N TRP A 430 -14.62 11.61 20.41
CA TRP A 430 -15.85 10.87 20.67
C TRP A 430 -16.30 11.00 22.11
N VAL A 431 -15.40 10.81 23.07
CA VAL A 431 -15.71 10.99 24.50
C VAL A 431 -16.09 12.45 24.81
N GLU A 432 -15.40 13.42 24.21
CA GLU A 432 -15.75 14.83 24.31
C GLU A 432 -17.17 15.10 23.77
N HIS A 433 -17.51 14.52 22.62
CA HIS A 433 -18.85 14.60 22.04
C HIS A 433 -19.92 13.99 22.95
N LEU A 434 -19.67 12.81 23.53
CA LEU A 434 -20.60 12.17 24.47
C LEU A 434 -20.90 13.04 25.70
N VAL A 435 -19.90 13.78 26.19
CA VAL A 435 -20.08 14.72 27.30
C VAL A 435 -20.80 15.99 26.86
N GLN A 436 -20.47 16.54 25.69
CA GLN A 436 -21.11 17.75 25.14
C GLN A 436 -22.61 17.53 24.87
N GLU A 437 -22.97 16.38 24.31
CA GLU A 437 -24.36 15.96 24.07
C GLU A 437 -25.05 15.45 25.35
N LYS A 438 -24.37 15.52 26.50
CA LYS A 438 -24.89 15.17 27.84
C LYS A 438 -25.28 13.71 28.03
N PHE A 439 -24.81 12.80 27.17
CA PHE A 439 -24.92 11.36 27.41
C PHE A 439 -24.17 10.95 28.68
N ILE A 440 -23.02 11.59 28.94
CA ILE A 440 -22.25 11.47 30.18
C ILE A 440 -22.23 12.82 30.89
N HIS A 441 -22.58 12.87 32.17
CA HIS A 441 -22.76 14.12 32.92
C HIS A 441 -22.23 14.04 34.36
N GLY A 442 -22.16 15.19 35.04
CA GLY A 442 -21.71 15.30 36.43
C GLY A 442 -20.24 14.93 36.62
N GLU A 443 -19.93 14.31 37.76
CA GLU A 443 -18.55 13.87 38.07
C GLU A 443 -18.05 12.77 37.12
N ALA A 444 -18.96 11.95 36.58
CA ALA A 444 -18.60 10.93 35.58
C ALA A 444 -18.02 11.56 34.31
N ALA A 445 -18.56 12.70 33.87
CA ALA A 445 -18.05 13.43 32.70
C ALA A 445 -16.60 13.91 32.90
N LYS A 446 -16.29 14.49 34.07
CA LYS A 446 -14.92 14.91 34.40
C LYS A 446 -13.97 13.72 34.43
N HIS A 447 -14.40 12.61 35.02
CA HIS A 447 -13.57 11.42 35.17
C HIS A 447 -13.26 10.75 33.82
N VAL A 448 -14.26 10.60 32.94
CA VAL A 448 -14.05 9.97 31.62
C VAL A 448 -13.16 10.84 30.72
N LEU A 449 -13.32 12.17 30.75
CA LEU A 449 -12.47 13.10 29.99
C LEU A 449 -11.01 13.05 30.43
N GLN A 450 -10.77 12.99 31.75
CA GLN A 450 -9.41 12.85 32.27
C GLN A 450 -8.80 11.49 31.89
N THR A 451 -9.60 10.42 31.97
CA THR A 451 -9.14 9.06 31.67
C THR A 451 -8.75 8.90 30.20
N VAL A 452 -9.61 9.34 29.27
CA VAL A 452 -9.30 9.24 27.83
C VAL A 452 -8.09 10.07 27.44
N ARG A 453 -7.89 11.21 28.10
CA ARG A 453 -6.72 12.06 27.89
C ARG A 453 -5.43 11.33 28.28
N GLU A 454 -5.38 10.74 29.47
CA GLU A 454 -4.21 10.00 29.96
C GLU A 454 -3.87 8.82 29.05
N GLU A 455 -4.87 8.01 28.67
CA GLU A 455 -4.66 6.86 27.78
C GLU A 455 -4.20 7.32 26.39
N ALA A 456 -4.82 8.36 25.82
CA ALA A 456 -4.43 8.89 24.53
C ALA A 456 -3.00 9.48 24.54
N GLU A 457 -2.63 10.25 25.58
CA GLU A 457 -1.29 10.82 25.71
C GLU A 457 -0.22 9.72 25.82
N GLN A 458 -0.50 8.63 26.54
CA GLN A 458 0.40 7.49 26.63
C GLN A 458 0.55 6.77 25.28
N ILE A 459 -0.57 6.48 24.59
CA ILE A 459 -0.54 5.82 23.27
C ILE A 459 0.24 6.65 22.26
N LEU A 460 0.00 7.97 22.20
CA LEU A 460 0.72 8.84 21.27
C LEU A 460 2.21 8.93 21.60
N PHE A 461 2.57 8.96 22.88
CA PHE A 461 3.97 8.92 23.31
C PHE A 461 4.66 7.62 22.89
N ASP A 462 4.00 6.48 23.10
CA ASP A 462 4.52 5.17 22.72
C ASP A 462 4.62 5.05 21.18
N GLN A 463 3.63 5.56 20.45
CA GLN A 463 3.63 5.59 18.99
C GLN A 463 4.76 6.45 18.44
N ASP A 464 4.98 7.66 18.98
CA ASP A 464 6.11 8.51 18.58
C ASP A 464 7.46 7.89 18.96
N THR A 465 7.51 7.05 20.01
CA THR A 465 8.72 6.33 20.41
C THR A 465 9.02 5.15 19.49
N VAL A 466 7.99 4.38 19.12
CA VAL A 466 8.11 3.11 18.37
C VAL A 466 8.05 3.30 16.86
N ASN A 467 7.30 4.28 16.37
CA ASN A 467 7.12 4.57 14.93
C ASN A 467 7.66 5.94 14.52
N GLY A 468 8.10 6.77 15.48
CA GLY A 468 8.82 7.99 15.17
C GLY A 468 10.15 7.67 14.52
N ASP A 469 10.39 8.30 13.37
CA ASP A 469 11.68 8.28 12.72
C ASP A 469 12.10 9.73 12.49
N PRO A 470 12.78 10.33 13.49
CA PRO A 470 13.10 11.75 13.49
C PRO A 470 13.94 12.07 12.26
N CYS A 471 13.49 13.05 11.47
CA CYS A 471 14.28 13.56 10.37
C CYS A 471 15.55 14.19 10.98
N PRO A 472 16.78 13.76 10.62
CA PRO A 472 18.02 14.29 11.19
C PRO A 472 18.22 15.81 10.95
N ARG A 473 17.37 16.44 10.15
CA ARG A 473 17.46 17.83 9.72
C ARG A 473 16.87 18.86 10.66
N ALA A 474 16.27 18.48 11.79
CA ALA A 474 15.96 19.48 12.81
C ALA A 474 17.25 20.17 13.31
N ASP A 475 18.38 19.44 13.34
CA ASP A 475 19.62 19.91 13.98
C ASP A 475 20.86 19.96 13.06
N ASN A 476 20.81 19.47 11.81
CA ASN A 476 22.01 19.45 10.94
C ASN A 476 21.73 19.66 9.42
N PRO A 477 22.03 20.84 8.85
CA PRO A 477 21.84 21.13 7.43
C PRO A 477 22.97 20.51 6.59
N GLY A 478 22.74 19.31 6.06
CA GLY A 478 23.66 18.65 5.11
C GLY A 478 23.51 17.14 4.96
N GLY A 479 22.64 16.48 5.74
CA GLY A 479 22.62 15.01 5.86
C GLY A 479 21.81 14.22 4.83
N CYS A 480 21.10 14.85 3.90
CA CYS A 480 20.32 14.11 2.89
C CYS A 480 20.19 14.88 1.58
N SER A 481 20.90 14.46 0.54
CA SER A 481 20.87 15.13 -0.78
C SER A 481 19.48 15.25 -1.39
N SER A 482 18.57 14.31 -1.10
CA SER A 482 17.20 14.34 -1.62
C SER A 482 16.37 15.49 -1.03
N CYS A 483 16.60 15.84 0.24
CA CYS A 483 15.91 16.94 0.90
C CYS A 483 16.50 18.33 0.58
N ASP A 484 17.74 18.42 0.03
CA ASP A 484 18.40 19.68 -0.39
C ASP A 484 18.14 20.06 -1.85
N ARG A 485 17.58 19.17 -2.68
CA ARG A 485 17.20 19.53 -4.03
C ARG A 485 16.02 20.50 -3.96
N PRO A 486 16.12 21.72 -4.52
CA PRO A 486 14.98 22.61 -4.59
C PRO A 486 13.86 21.88 -5.32
N PHE A 487 12.69 21.78 -4.68
CA PHE A 487 11.47 21.45 -5.38
C PHE A 487 11.12 22.69 -6.19
N THR A 488 11.65 22.76 -7.41
CA THR A 488 11.24 23.76 -8.39
C THR A 488 9.85 23.39 -8.87
N GLY A 489 8.83 23.66 -8.06
CA GLY A 489 7.48 23.79 -8.58
C GLY A 489 7.47 25.02 -9.48
N THR A 490 7.02 24.87 -10.72
CA THR A 490 6.56 26.00 -11.52
C THR A 490 5.50 26.71 -10.69
N SER A 491 5.85 27.87 -10.14
CA SER A 491 4.91 28.70 -9.41
C SER A 491 3.84 29.16 -10.38
N LEU A 492 2.67 28.51 -10.38
CA LEU A 492 1.47 29.15 -10.87
C LEU A 492 1.14 30.24 -9.85
N SER A 493 1.48 31.48 -10.24
CA SER A 493 1.07 32.68 -9.53
C SER A 493 -0.44 32.66 -9.37
N ALA A 494 -0.91 32.51 -8.13
CA ALA A 494 -2.31 32.76 -7.80
C ALA A 494 -2.59 34.25 -8.06
N ASN A 495 -3.41 34.55 -9.07
CA ASN A 495 -4.01 35.87 -9.23
C ASN A 495 -5.05 36.04 -8.11
N PRO A 496 -4.94 37.06 -7.22
CA PRO A 496 -5.98 37.37 -6.26
C PRO A 496 -6.99 38.28 -6.94
N SER A 497 -7.97 37.71 -7.64
CA SER A 497 -9.15 38.48 -8.08
C SER A 497 -10.36 37.60 -8.35
N SER A 498 -11.14 37.34 -7.31
CA SER A 498 -12.60 37.28 -7.45
C SER A 498 -13.23 37.76 -6.15
N SER A 499 -13.62 39.04 -6.18
CA SER A 499 -14.56 39.65 -5.26
C SER A 499 -15.86 38.83 -5.24
N LEU A 500 -16.27 38.44 -4.04
CA LEU A 500 -17.64 38.01 -3.74
C LEU A 500 -18.61 39.14 -4.15
N PRO A 501 -19.76 38.84 -4.77
CA PRO A 501 -20.85 39.80 -4.84
C PRO A 501 -21.59 39.84 -3.50
N ASP A 502 -21.61 41.01 -2.89
CA ASP A 502 -22.54 41.39 -1.83
C ASP A 502 -23.99 41.15 -2.25
N GLY A 503 -24.81 40.74 -1.28
CA GLY A 503 -26.19 40.31 -1.48
C GLY A 503 -27.19 41.41 -1.83
N GLY A 504 -28.43 40.97 -2.07
CA GLY A 504 -29.59 41.84 -2.18
C GLY A 504 -30.89 41.06 -2.35
N LEU A 505 -31.58 40.88 -1.20
CA LEU A 505 -32.99 40.50 -0.97
C LEU A 505 -33.46 39.09 -1.37
#